data_AF-A0A011SZX6-F1
#
_entry.id   AF-A0A011SZX6-F1
#
_cell.length_a   1.000
_cell.length_b   1.000
_cell.length_c   1.000
_cell.angle_alpha   90.00
_cell.angle_beta   90.00
_cell.angle_gamma   90.00
#
_symmetry.space_group_name_H-M   'P 1'
#
loop_
_entity.id
_entity.type
_entity.pdbx_description
1 polymer ?
#
loop_
_entity_poly.entity_id
_entity_poly.type
_entity_poly.pdbx_seq_one_letter_code
_entity_poly.pdbx_strand_id
1 'polypeptide(L)'
;MFDWTKSCSYDAQQKRRFHSAARSRLKKLAAELGLPPGSFDIRSNRAGIAVSGEVTLHHTAVYIQVGQFGMASGHGILIRTCKGRKDYTGGANHFVALAMLDDIPALAAAVRAITGIGRDTVHSPDRHAA
;
A
#
# COMPACT_ATOMS: atom_id res chain seq x y z
N MET A 1 -12.98 -10.40 9.88
CA MET A 1 -12.60 -9.75 8.61
C MET A 1 -13.17 -8.33 8.62
N PHE A 2 -12.49 -7.32 8.08
CA PHE A 2 -12.99 -5.94 8.05
C PHE A 2 -13.87 -5.74 6.81
N ASP A 3 -15.02 -5.09 6.93
CA ASP A 3 -15.82 -4.72 5.76
C ASP A 3 -15.25 -3.44 5.11
N TRP A 4 -14.40 -3.65 4.10
CA TRP A 4 -13.76 -2.57 3.33
C TRP A 4 -14.72 -1.84 2.38
N THR A 5 -15.85 -2.45 2.06
CA THR A 5 -16.83 -1.91 1.09
C THR A 5 -17.88 -1.02 1.74
N LYS A 6 -18.08 -1.14 3.06
CA LYS A 6 -18.92 -0.21 3.81
C LYS A 6 -18.44 1.23 3.60
N SER A 7 -19.31 2.04 3.00
CA SER A 7 -19.03 3.43 2.65
C SER A 7 -18.56 4.25 3.86
N CYS A 8 -17.49 5.00 3.68
CA CYS A 8 -17.02 6.00 4.64
C CYS A 8 -17.68 7.37 4.45
N SER A 9 -18.44 7.56 3.37
CA SER A 9 -19.05 8.85 3.03
C SER A 9 -20.08 9.24 4.08
N TYR A 10 -19.97 10.45 4.63
CA TYR A 10 -20.81 10.99 5.69
C TYR A 10 -20.86 10.15 6.98
N ASP A 11 -20.01 9.13 7.13
CA ASP A 11 -19.89 8.28 8.31
C ASP A 11 -18.49 8.45 8.94
N ALA A 12 -18.40 9.38 9.89
CA ALA A 12 -17.14 9.71 10.56
C ALA A 12 -16.56 8.52 11.36
N GLN A 13 -17.43 7.69 11.95
CA GLN A 13 -17.01 6.53 12.75
C GLN A 13 -16.43 5.44 11.84
N GLN A 14 -17.12 5.13 10.75
CA GLN A 14 -16.64 4.18 9.74
C GLN A 14 -15.34 4.69 9.11
N LYS A 15 -15.26 5.97 8.74
CA LYS A 15 -14.02 6.56 8.20
C LYS A 15 -12.87 6.41 9.19
N ARG A 16 -13.09 6.65 10.49
CA ARG A 16 -12.06 6.43 11.52
C ARG A 16 -11.61 4.98 11.57
N ARG A 17 -12.54 4.02 11.56
CA ARG A 17 -12.25 2.59 11.58
C ARG A 17 -11.48 2.15 10.32
N PHE A 18 -11.89 2.60 9.15
CA PHE A 18 -11.24 2.34 7.87
C PHE A 18 -9.77 2.78 7.90
N HIS A 19 -9.50 4.03 8.29
CA HIS A 19 -8.13 4.56 8.33
C HIS A 19 -7.25 3.83 9.34
N SER A 20 -7.78 3.52 10.53
CA SER A 20 -7.05 2.75 11.55
C SER A 20 -6.73 1.34 11.06
N ALA A 21 -7.69 0.66 10.43
CA ALA A 21 -7.50 -0.68 9.88
C ALA A 21 -6.51 -0.69 8.71
N ALA A 22 -6.69 0.19 7.72
CA ALA A 22 -5.79 0.33 6.58
C ALA A 22 -4.35 0.63 7.01
N ARG A 23 -4.16 1.56 7.96
CA ARG A 23 -2.83 1.85 8.53
C ARG A 23 -2.21 0.62 9.19
N SER A 24 -2.98 -0.15 9.96
CA SER A 24 -2.50 -1.40 10.57
C SER A 24 -2.09 -2.42 9.52
N ARG A 25 -2.87 -2.59 8.44
CA ARG A 25 -2.58 -3.53 7.35
C ARG A 25 -1.37 -3.12 6.52
N LEU A 26 -1.21 -1.82 6.23
CA LEU A 26 -0.02 -1.32 5.53
C LEU A 26 1.26 -1.49 6.38
N LYS A 27 1.18 -1.39 7.71
CA LYS A 27 2.32 -1.74 8.58
C LYS A 27 2.71 -3.21 8.46
N LYS A 28 1.72 -4.11 8.44
CA LYS A 28 1.96 -5.56 8.24
C LYS A 28 2.53 -5.82 6.85
N LEU A 29 2.01 -5.16 5.83
CA LEU A 29 2.53 -5.25 4.47
C LEU A 29 3.99 -4.78 4.38
N ALA A 30 4.35 -3.67 5.04
CA ALA A 30 5.72 -3.20 5.08
C ALA A 30 6.67 -4.25 5.68
N ALA A 31 6.24 -4.89 6.78
CA ALA A 31 7.00 -5.99 7.40
C ALA A 31 7.11 -7.21 6.48
N GLU A 32 6.00 -7.62 5.84
CA GLU A 32 5.97 -8.73 4.88
C GLU A 32 6.89 -8.47 3.66
N LEU A 33 6.97 -7.22 3.21
CA LEU A 33 7.85 -6.78 2.14
C LEU A 33 9.33 -6.64 2.58
N GLY A 34 9.63 -6.84 3.87
CA GLY A 34 10.98 -6.71 4.42
C GLY A 34 11.49 -5.27 4.46
N LEU A 35 10.60 -4.27 4.52
CA LEU A 35 11.00 -2.86 4.54
C LEU A 35 11.52 -2.47 5.94
N PRO A 36 12.77 -1.99 6.06
CA PRO A 36 13.30 -1.57 7.35
C PRO A 36 12.49 -0.40 7.96
N PRO A 37 12.34 -0.33 9.29
CA PRO A 37 11.79 0.85 9.94
C PRO A 37 12.54 2.13 9.51
N GLY A 38 11.80 3.18 9.16
CA GLY A 38 12.36 4.46 8.66
C GLY A 38 12.60 4.49 7.15
N SER A 39 12.67 3.34 6.46
CA SER A 39 12.80 3.30 4.99
C SER A 39 11.51 3.67 4.24
N PHE A 40 10.38 3.70 4.96
CA PHE A 40 9.08 4.06 4.42
C PHE A 40 8.31 5.00 5.36
N ASP A 41 7.34 5.72 4.81
CA ASP A 41 6.32 6.46 5.57
C ASP A 41 4.95 5.79 5.42
N ILE A 42 4.13 5.89 6.47
CA ILE A 42 2.68 5.66 6.35
C ILE A 42 1.95 6.92 6.79
N ARG A 43 1.12 7.48 5.91
CA ARG A 43 0.37 8.72 6.14
C ARG A 43 -1.13 8.50 5.92
N SER A 44 -1.95 9.26 6.63
CA SER A 44 -3.41 9.24 6.47
C SER A 44 -3.87 10.62 6.04
N ASN A 45 -4.59 10.71 4.92
CA ASN A 45 -5.29 11.90 4.49
C ASN A 45 -6.80 11.65 4.59
N ARG A 46 -7.51 12.38 5.46
CA ARG A 46 -8.94 12.15 5.70
C ARG A 46 -9.86 12.72 4.63
N ALA A 47 -9.37 13.68 3.84
CA ALA A 47 -10.15 14.43 2.86
C ALA A 47 -11.50 14.95 3.40
N GLY A 48 -12.40 15.39 2.51
CA GLY A 48 -13.74 15.88 2.87
C GLY A 48 -14.68 14.77 3.35
N ILE A 49 -15.79 15.15 3.98
CA ILE A 49 -16.77 14.20 4.57
C ILE A 49 -17.41 13.26 3.53
N ALA A 50 -17.50 13.68 2.26
CA ALA A 50 -18.14 12.92 1.19
C ALA A 50 -17.31 11.74 0.65
N VAL A 51 -16.04 11.60 1.03
CA VAL A 51 -15.12 10.55 0.52
C VAL A 51 -14.44 9.81 1.66
N SER A 52 -13.82 8.66 1.41
CA SER A 52 -13.03 7.96 2.44
C SER A 52 -11.76 8.71 2.83
N GLY A 53 -11.19 9.51 1.91
CA GLY A 53 -9.77 9.85 1.94
C GLY A 53 -8.91 8.60 1.70
N GLU A 54 -7.63 8.66 2.04
CA GLU A 54 -6.67 7.60 1.73
C GLU A 54 -5.62 7.39 2.82
N VAL A 55 -5.11 6.16 2.89
CA VAL A 55 -3.90 5.82 3.65
C VAL A 55 -2.80 5.43 2.68
N THR A 56 -1.65 6.09 2.77
CA THR A 56 -0.54 5.93 1.85
C THR A 56 0.64 5.27 2.54
N LEU A 57 1.20 4.21 1.95
CA LEU A 57 2.55 3.72 2.23
C LEU A 57 3.48 4.23 1.11
N HIS A 58 4.58 4.88 1.48
CA HIS A 58 5.55 5.41 0.52
C HIS A 58 6.97 4.98 0.88
N HIS A 59 7.61 4.27 -0.04
CA HIS A 59 9.00 3.82 0.01
C HIS A 59 9.71 4.28 -1.29
N THR A 60 11.04 4.25 -1.33
CA THR A 60 11.83 4.68 -2.50
C THR A 60 11.43 3.98 -3.81
N ALA A 61 10.95 2.75 -3.73
CA ALA A 61 10.60 1.92 -4.89
C ALA A 61 9.07 1.70 -5.06
N VAL A 62 8.24 2.07 -4.08
CA VAL A 62 6.79 1.81 -4.16
C VAL A 62 5.96 2.90 -3.50
N TYR A 63 4.86 3.25 -4.16
CA TYR A 63 3.76 4.07 -3.65
C TYR A 63 2.49 3.24 -3.59
N ILE A 64 1.88 3.12 -2.41
CA ILE A 64 0.62 2.40 -2.23
C ILE A 64 -0.40 3.34 -1.61
N GLN A 65 -1.58 3.48 -2.21
CA GLN A 65 -2.70 4.21 -1.64
C GLN A 65 -3.89 3.29 -1.43
N VAL A 66 -4.51 3.37 -0.25
CA VAL A 66 -5.70 2.63 0.12
C VAL A 66 -6.86 3.61 0.32
N GLY A 67 -7.93 3.47 -0.45
CA GLY A 67 -9.12 4.33 -0.39
C GLY A 67 -10.32 3.72 -1.13
N GLN A 68 -11.49 4.34 -1.01
CA GLN A 68 -12.72 3.98 -1.73
C GLN A 68 -12.86 4.89 -2.96
N PHE A 69 -12.08 4.64 -4.01
CA PHE A 69 -11.90 5.55 -5.16
C PHE A 69 -13.09 5.64 -6.14
N GLY A 70 -14.32 5.30 -5.69
CA GLY A 70 -15.52 5.38 -6.53
C GLY A 70 -15.51 4.46 -7.75
N MET A 71 -14.55 3.53 -7.85
CA MET A 71 -14.51 2.54 -8.92
C MET A 71 -15.56 1.46 -8.60
N ALA A 72 -16.50 1.26 -9.52
CA ALA A 72 -17.59 0.28 -9.42
C ALA A 72 -17.12 -1.19 -9.23
N SER A 73 -15.82 -1.45 -9.29
CA SER A 73 -15.18 -2.77 -9.34
C SER A 73 -14.62 -3.29 -8.01
N GLY A 74 -14.82 -2.60 -6.88
CA GLY A 74 -14.28 -3.04 -5.58
C GLY A 74 -12.75 -2.89 -5.45
N HIS A 75 -12.12 -2.25 -6.43
CA HIS A 75 -10.72 -1.84 -6.36
C HIS A 75 -10.58 -0.60 -5.48
N GLY A 76 -9.62 -0.67 -4.56
CA GLY A 76 -9.33 0.45 -3.65
C GLY A 76 -7.91 0.46 -3.11
N ILE A 77 -7.05 -0.41 -3.64
CA ILE A 77 -5.61 -0.35 -3.41
C ILE A 77 -4.97 0.02 -4.75
N LEU A 78 -4.32 1.17 -4.78
CA LEU A 78 -3.50 1.63 -5.88
C LEU A 78 -2.04 1.34 -5.55
N ILE A 79 -1.31 0.73 -6.48
CA ILE A 79 0.11 0.43 -6.41
C ILE A 79 0.80 1.10 -7.58
N ARG A 80 1.92 1.79 -7.32
CA ARG A 80 2.81 2.37 -8.33
C ARG A 80 4.27 2.11 -7.96
N THR A 81 5.13 2.08 -8.97
CA THR A 81 6.58 2.21 -8.78
C THR A 81 6.95 3.64 -8.37
N CYS A 82 8.08 3.81 -7.67
CA CYS A 82 8.66 5.12 -7.34
C CYS A 82 10.13 5.20 -7.74
N LYS A 83 10.62 6.42 -7.93
CA LYS A 83 12.05 6.76 -8.10
C LYS A 83 12.56 7.60 -6.93
N GLY A 84 12.42 7.09 -5.71
CA GLY A 84 12.90 7.71 -4.47
C GLY A 84 11.80 8.33 -3.59
N ARG A 85 12.17 8.76 -2.38
CA ARG A 85 11.22 9.26 -1.34
C ARG A 85 10.55 10.60 -1.65
N LYS A 86 10.96 11.27 -2.73
CA LYS A 86 10.36 12.53 -3.19
C LYS A 86 9.48 12.35 -4.42
N ASP A 87 9.35 11.13 -4.93
CA ASP A 87 8.47 10.81 -6.06
C ASP A 87 7.06 10.51 -5.54
N TYR A 88 6.18 11.51 -5.64
CA TYR A 88 4.78 11.41 -5.22
C TYR A 88 3.83 11.10 -6.38
N THR A 89 4.33 11.07 -7.61
CA THR A 89 3.54 10.74 -8.80
C THR A 89 3.57 9.23 -9.02
N GLY A 90 4.78 8.65 -8.95
CA GLY A 90 5.03 7.26 -9.28
C GLY A 90 4.85 6.92 -10.75
N GLY A 91 4.99 5.64 -11.08
CA GLY A 91 4.73 5.08 -12.40
C GLY A 91 3.25 4.83 -12.71
N ALA A 92 2.96 3.84 -13.56
CA ALA A 92 1.61 3.48 -13.96
C ALA A 92 0.73 3.07 -12.77
N ASN A 93 -0.59 3.31 -12.89
CA ASN A 93 -1.58 2.89 -11.89
C ASN A 93 -1.87 1.39 -12.01
N HIS A 94 -1.62 0.65 -10.94
CA HIS A 94 -2.08 -0.73 -10.81
C HIS A 94 -3.09 -0.81 -9.68
N PHE A 95 -4.30 -1.23 -9.99
CA PHE A 95 -5.38 -1.33 -9.01
C PHE A 95 -5.64 -2.78 -8.62
N VAL A 96 -5.78 -3.02 -7.32
CA VAL A 96 -6.19 -4.32 -6.77
C VAL A 96 -7.31 -4.13 -5.75
N ALA A 97 -8.00 -5.23 -5.42
CA ALA A 97 -9.16 -5.22 -4.54
C ALA A 97 -8.79 -4.87 -3.08
N LEU A 98 -9.66 -4.13 -2.38
CA LEU A 98 -9.47 -3.81 -0.95
C LEU A 98 -9.39 -5.06 -0.06
N ALA A 99 -10.08 -6.13 -0.45
CA ALA A 99 -10.09 -7.40 0.28
C ALA A 99 -8.68 -8.01 0.45
N MET A 100 -7.72 -7.66 -0.42
CA MET A 100 -6.33 -8.10 -0.28
C MET A 100 -5.65 -7.56 0.99
N LEU A 101 -6.22 -6.55 1.66
CA LEU A 101 -5.72 -6.10 2.98
C LEU A 101 -5.94 -7.12 4.09
N ASP A 102 -6.78 -8.13 3.87
CA ASP A 102 -6.92 -9.27 4.78
C ASP A 102 -6.04 -10.47 4.36
N ASP A 103 -5.40 -10.43 3.19
CA ASP A 103 -4.41 -11.40 2.71
C ASP A 103 -3.08 -10.69 2.37
N ILE A 104 -2.32 -10.40 3.42
CA ILE A 104 -1.06 -9.65 3.33
C ILE A 104 -0.02 -10.36 2.44
N PRO A 105 0.19 -11.69 2.52
CA PRO A 105 1.09 -12.39 1.61
C PRO A 105 0.72 -12.22 0.13
N ALA A 106 -0.57 -12.36 -0.22
CA ALA A 106 -1.02 -12.16 -1.61
C ALA A 106 -0.82 -10.70 -2.06
N LEU A 107 -1.11 -9.73 -1.19
CA LEU A 107 -0.88 -8.31 -1.49
C LEU A 107 0.61 -8.01 -1.68
N ALA A 108 1.47 -8.59 -0.85
CA ALA A 108 2.92 -8.45 -0.99
C ALA A 108 3.42 -9.05 -2.32
N ALA A 109 2.91 -10.23 -2.71
CA ALA A 109 3.24 -10.84 -4.00
C ALA A 109 2.85 -9.92 -5.17
N ALA A 110 1.66 -9.32 -5.14
CA ALA A 110 1.23 -8.36 -6.15
C ALA A 110 2.14 -7.11 -6.20
N VAL A 111 2.48 -6.55 -5.03
CA VAL A 111 3.41 -5.41 -4.94
C VAL A 111 4.77 -5.77 -5.54
N ARG A 112 5.35 -6.92 -5.19
CA ARG A 112 6.63 -7.38 -5.75
C ARG A 112 6.56 -7.59 -7.26
N ALA A 113 5.46 -8.13 -7.76
CA ALA A 113 5.26 -8.33 -9.20
C ALA A 113 5.25 -6.99 -9.96
N ILE A 114 4.59 -5.98 -9.39
CA ILE A 114 4.43 -4.64 -10.00
C ILE A 114 5.71 -3.81 -9.88
N THR A 115 6.37 -3.81 -8.72
CA THR A 115 7.47 -2.86 -8.43
C THR A 115 8.86 -3.47 -8.42
N GLY A 116 8.97 -4.80 -8.36
CA GLY A 116 10.25 -5.48 -8.21
C GLY A 116 10.89 -5.35 -6.83
N ILE A 117 10.23 -4.72 -5.86
CA ILE A 117 10.77 -4.54 -4.51
C ILE A 117 11.10 -5.90 -3.87
N GLY A 118 12.26 -6.01 -3.23
CA GLY A 118 12.71 -7.27 -2.61
C GLY A 118 13.25 -8.32 -3.58
N ARG A 119 13.47 -8.00 -4.87
CA ARG A 119 14.17 -8.89 -5.81
C ARG A 119 15.71 -8.88 -5.64
N ASP A 120 16.26 -7.94 -4.88
CA ASP A 120 17.72 -7.71 -4.80
C ASP A 120 18.46 -8.55 -3.74
N THR A 121 17.81 -9.52 -3.09
CA THR A 121 18.48 -10.40 -2.10
C THR A 121 19.05 -11.69 -2.69
N VAL A 122 18.97 -11.92 -4.01
CA VAL A 122 19.35 -13.21 -4.63
C VAL A 122 20.60 -13.13 -5.54
N HIS A 123 21.37 -12.04 -5.52
CA HIS A 123 22.68 -12.01 -6.20
C HIS A 123 23.74 -11.28 -5.39
N SER A 124 24.34 -12.00 -4.43
CA SER A 124 25.72 -11.77 -4.06
C SER A 124 26.55 -12.90 -4.70
N PRO A 125 27.28 -12.65 -5.80
CA PRO A 125 28.32 -13.57 -6.20
C PRO A 125 29.50 -13.34 -5.25
N ASP A 126 29.69 -14.29 -4.34
CA ASP A 126 30.98 -14.49 -3.69
C ASP A 126 32.06 -14.54 -4.78
N ARG A 127 32.88 -13.50 -4.84
CA ARG A 127 34.16 -13.51 -5.52
C ARG A 127 35.24 -13.21 -4.49
N HIS A 128 35.52 -14.20 -3.68
CA HIS A 128 36.88 -14.45 -3.21
C HIS A 128 37.46 -15.58 -4.07
N ALA A 129 38.34 -15.19 -5.00
CA ALA A 129 39.43 -16.01 -5.51
C ALA A 129 40.64 -15.08 -5.43
N ALA A 130 41.49 -15.28 -4.41
CA ALA A 130 42.75 -16.03 -4.51
C ALA A 130 43.83 -15.19 -5.19
#